data_AF-A0A550CTA3-F1
#
_entry.id   AF-A0A550CTA3-F1
#
_cell.length_a   1.000
_cell.length_b   1.000
_cell.length_c   1.000
_cell.angle_alpha   90.00
_cell.angle_beta   90.00
_cell.angle_gamma   90.00
#
_symmetry.space_group_name_H-M   'P 1'
#
loop_
_entity.id
_entity.type
_entity.pdbx_description
1 polymer ?
#
loop_
_entity_poly.entity_id
_entity_poly.type
_entity_poly.pdbx_seq_one_letter_code
_entity_poly.pdbx_strand_id
1 'polypeptide(L)'
;PRDYYERHVKKTGRRFGDLCFAATGLLLEMLRGLGYRAYPGGGRINLAPDGQSPRFGTLQHEVVFVQLGATSSATYLVDVSYGVGGLTRPLLLSTAPSNVVPGAAPPEYHRLSRAPNPESSLEGVTDWRLDVKCGKLYGGGWRTVYSFTEEEFYYPDFDVWMYAYSTRKGGSSPFWTHNPFMQYLMV
;
A
#
# COMPACT_ATOMS: atom_id res chain seq x y z
N PRO A 1 17.55 -0.94 3.71
CA PRO A 1 17.40 -0.96 5.19
C PRO A 1 18.17 0.13 5.96
N ARG A 2 19.50 0.19 5.85
CA ARG A 2 20.34 1.12 6.63
C ARG A 2 19.97 2.58 6.35
N ASP A 3 19.77 2.95 5.10
CA ASP A 3 19.46 4.33 4.72
C ASP A 3 18.07 4.77 5.22
N TYR A 4 17.09 3.87 5.23
CA TYR A 4 15.77 4.14 5.81
C TYR A 4 15.87 4.40 7.33
N TYR A 5 16.64 3.58 8.05
CA TYR A 5 16.86 3.78 9.49
C TYR A 5 17.60 5.10 9.79
N GLU A 6 18.65 5.41 9.03
CA GLU A 6 19.38 6.67 9.17
C GLU A 6 18.48 7.90 8.95
N ARG A 7 17.57 7.82 7.96
CA ARG A 7 16.64 8.91 7.65
C ARG A 7 15.50 9.04 8.67
N HIS A 8 14.81 7.95 9.01
CA HIS A 8 13.62 7.99 9.85
C HIS A 8 13.90 8.04 11.35
N VAL A 9 15.00 7.44 11.81
CA VAL A 9 15.26 7.25 13.25
C VAL A 9 16.39 8.15 13.74
N LYS A 10 17.52 8.20 13.02
CA LYS A 10 18.72 8.93 13.50
C LYS A 10 18.71 10.43 13.19
N LYS A 11 18.24 10.85 12.01
CA LYS A 11 18.25 12.26 11.59
C LYS A 11 17.06 13.05 12.16
N THR A 12 17.04 13.24 13.48
CA THR A 12 15.93 13.85 14.22
C THR A 12 15.74 15.37 14.04
N GLY A 13 16.66 16.06 13.35
CA GLY A 13 16.62 17.51 13.13
C GLY A 13 15.96 18.00 11.83
N ARG A 14 15.61 17.08 10.92
CA ARG A 14 14.92 17.40 9.66
C ARG A 14 13.69 16.50 9.54
N ARG A 15 12.50 17.12 9.45
CA ARG A 15 11.21 16.41 9.31
C ARG A 15 11.08 15.84 7.89
N PHE A 16 11.78 14.75 7.60
CA PHE A 16 11.64 14.06 6.33
C PHE A 16 10.43 13.13 6.37
N GLY A 17 9.45 13.39 5.49
CA GLY A 17 8.54 12.34 5.05
C GLY A 17 9.22 11.50 3.97
N ASP A 18 8.76 10.27 3.79
CA ASP A 18 9.23 9.40 2.72
C ASP A 18 8.05 8.81 1.95
N LEU A 19 8.37 8.20 0.80
CA LEU A 19 7.44 7.39 0.02
C LEU A 19 7.19 6.05 0.70
N CYS A 20 6.22 5.30 0.16
CA CYS A 20 5.77 4.02 0.69
C CYS A 20 6.92 3.06 1.02
N PHE A 21 7.93 2.99 0.14
CA PHE A 21 9.06 2.08 0.24
C PHE A 21 9.89 2.22 1.53
N ALA A 22 10.10 3.43 2.03
CA ALA A 22 11.01 3.64 3.16
C ALA A 22 10.38 3.22 4.49
N ALA A 23 9.13 3.64 4.73
CA ALA A 23 8.41 3.31 5.95
C ALA A 23 7.99 1.83 5.99
N THR A 24 7.50 1.30 4.86
CA THR A 24 7.13 -0.12 4.75
C THR A 24 8.37 -1.01 4.85
N GLY A 25 9.45 -0.69 4.13
CA GLY A 25 10.69 -1.46 4.18
C GLY A 25 11.35 -1.42 5.56
N LEU A 26 11.29 -0.30 6.29
CA LEU A 26 11.78 -0.25 7.68
C LEU A 26 10.96 -1.17 8.60
N LEU A 27 9.62 -1.15 8.48
CA LEU A 27 8.75 -2.03 9.26
C LEU A 27 8.98 -3.51 8.94
N LEU A 28 9.17 -3.87 7.67
CA LEU A 28 9.50 -5.22 7.25
C LEU A 28 10.72 -5.77 7.99
N GLU A 29 11.80 -5.00 8.02
CA GLU A 29 13.04 -5.41 8.68
C GLU A 29 12.89 -5.48 10.20
N MET A 30 12.09 -4.59 10.79
CA MET A 30 11.72 -4.69 12.22
C MET A 30 10.96 -5.99 12.52
N LEU A 31 9.95 -6.33 11.71
CA LEU A 31 9.15 -7.55 11.88
C LEU A 31 10.02 -8.81 11.74
N ARG A 32 10.91 -8.85 10.74
CA ARG A 32 11.89 -9.93 10.56
C ARG A 32 12.84 -10.03 11.76
N GLY A 33 13.34 -8.90 12.26
CA GLY A 33 14.19 -8.85 13.46
C GLY A 33 13.49 -9.34 14.73
N LEU A 34 12.17 -9.17 14.82
CA LEU A 34 11.33 -9.70 15.90
C LEU A 34 10.98 -11.19 15.73
N GLY A 35 11.42 -11.83 14.64
CA GLY A 35 11.20 -13.26 14.38
C GLY A 35 9.89 -13.59 13.65
N TYR A 36 9.14 -12.59 13.18
CA TYR A 36 7.99 -12.84 12.31
C TYR A 36 8.44 -13.33 10.93
N ARG A 37 7.68 -14.25 10.34
CA ARG A 37 7.80 -14.53 8.91
C ARG A 37 7.08 -13.41 8.15
N ALA A 38 7.85 -12.43 7.69
CA ALA A 38 7.36 -11.30 6.93
C ALA A 38 8.06 -11.18 5.57
N TYR A 39 7.29 -10.90 4.53
CA TYR A 39 7.78 -10.71 3.17
C TYR A 39 7.06 -9.56 2.49
N PRO A 40 7.74 -8.81 1.60
CA PRO A 40 7.13 -7.66 0.94
C PRO A 40 6.37 -8.08 -0.32
N GLY A 41 5.33 -7.32 -0.61
CA GLY A 41 4.48 -7.44 -1.78
C GLY A 41 4.39 -6.13 -2.55
N GLY A 42 3.81 -6.22 -3.74
CA GLY A 42 3.65 -5.09 -4.64
C GLY A 42 2.18 -4.80 -4.97
N GLY A 43 1.82 -3.52 -4.98
CA GLY A 43 0.48 -3.03 -5.26
C GLY A 43 0.42 -2.02 -6.42
N ARG A 44 -0.74 -1.99 -7.07
CA ARG A 44 -1.12 -1.02 -8.10
C ARG A 44 -2.18 -0.07 -7.56
N ILE A 45 -1.84 1.21 -7.48
CA ILE A 45 -2.75 2.24 -6.97
C ILE A 45 -3.94 2.41 -7.93
N ASN A 46 -5.15 2.56 -7.38
CA ASN A 46 -6.31 2.94 -8.16
C ASN A 46 -6.26 4.45 -8.49
N LEU A 47 -6.18 4.76 -9.77
CA LEU A 47 -6.12 6.11 -10.34
C LEU A 47 -7.49 6.61 -10.83
N ALA A 48 -8.56 5.85 -10.61
CA ALA A 48 -9.91 6.25 -10.96
C ALA A 48 -10.49 7.25 -9.94
N PRO A 49 -11.28 8.24 -10.39
CA PRO A 49 -12.08 9.08 -9.50
C PRO A 49 -13.08 8.27 -8.67
N ASP A 50 -13.57 8.88 -7.59
CA ASP A 50 -14.62 8.28 -6.77
C ASP A 50 -15.87 7.91 -7.57
N GLY A 51 -16.42 6.73 -7.29
CA GLY A 51 -17.62 6.22 -7.96
C GLY A 51 -17.39 5.66 -9.37
N GLN A 52 -16.17 5.68 -9.89
CA GLN A 52 -15.83 5.07 -11.18
C GLN A 52 -15.18 3.69 -11.04
N SER A 53 -15.24 2.91 -12.11
CA SER A 53 -14.54 1.63 -12.20
C SER A 53 -13.05 1.81 -11.93
N PRO A 54 -12.41 0.93 -11.13
CA PRO A 54 -10.99 1.06 -10.84
C PRO A 54 -10.13 1.08 -12.10
N ARG A 55 -9.14 1.97 -12.12
CA ARG A 55 -8.10 2.03 -13.17
C ARG A 55 -6.75 1.94 -12.48
N PHE A 56 -6.12 0.79 -12.58
CA PHE A 56 -4.87 0.52 -11.85
C PHE A 56 -3.67 1.09 -12.58
N GLY A 57 -2.76 1.69 -11.81
CA GLY A 57 -1.47 2.16 -12.33
C GLY A 57 -0.43 1.04 -12.47
N THR A 58 0.82 1.46 -12.55
CA THR A 58 1.99 0.57 -12.45
C THR A 58 2.19 0.06 -11.02
N LEU A 59 2.99 -1.00 -10.87
CA LEU A 59 3.47 -1.49 -9.56
C LEU A 59 4.36 -0.44 -8.91
N GLN A 60 3.83 0.27 -7.92
CA GLN A 60 4.48 1.44 -7.30
C GLN A 60 4.12 1.59 -5.82
N HIS A 61 3.50 0.57 -5.22
CA HIS A 61 3.16 0.56 -3.80
C HIS A 61 3.73 -0.68 -3.13
N GLU A 62 4.46 -0.51 -2.04
CA GLU A 62 4.99 -1.62 -1.24
C GLU A 62 4.03 -1.94 -0.09
N VAL A 63 3.71 -3.21 0.06
CA VAL A 63 2.95 -3.75 1.20
C VAL A 63 3.75 -4.86 1.88
N VAL A 64 3.39 -5.22 3.11
CA VAL A 64 4.01 -6.35 3.83
C VAL A 64 2.98 -7.41 4.10
N PHE A 65 3.37 -8.66 3.89
CA PHE A 65 2.64 -9.84 4.33
C PHE A 65 3.31 -10.41 5.57
N VAL A 66 2.51 -10.67 6.61
CA VAL A 66 3.00 -11.21 7.89
C VAL A 66 2.27 -12.51 8.21
N GLN A 67 3.05 -13.54 8.53
CA GLN A 67 2.56 -14.82 9.03
C GLN A 67 2.98 -15.00 10.50
N LEU A 68 2.03 -15.43 11.34
CA LEU A 68 2.19 -15.50 12.80
C LEU A 68 3.01 -16.71 13.29
N GLY A 69 3.69 -17.44 12.39
CA GLY A 69 4.62 -18.53 12.74
C GLY A 69 4.05 -19.94 12.53
N ALA A 70 4.74 -20.95 13.09
CA ALA A 70 4.57 -22.37 12.72
C ALA A 70 3.17 -22.95 12.97
N THR A 71 2.36 -22.34 13.84
CA THR A 71 1.03 -22.86 14.22
C THR A 71 -0.11 -22.30 13.37
N SER A 72 0.14 -21.31 12.52
CA SER A 72 -0.88 -20.69 11.68
C SER A 72 -0.33 -20.27 10.32
N SER A 73 -0.97 -20.72 9.25
CA SER A 73 -0.73 -20.25 7.89
C SER A 73 -1.48 -18.96 7.57
N ALA A 74 -2.10 -18.31 8.55
CA ALA A 74 -2.82 -17.06 8.34
C ALA A 74 -1.86 -15.94 7.92
N THR A 75 -2.11 -15.39 6.74
CA THR A 75 -1.39 -14.24 6.21
C THR A 75 -2.17 -12.97 6.50
N TYR A 76 -1.48 -11.95 7.01
CA TYR A 76 -2.03 -10.62 7.24
C TYR A 76 -1.37 -9.63 6.29
N LEU A 77 -2.17 -8.78 5.67
CA LEU A 77 -1.71 -7.58 4.97
C LEU A 77 -1.42 -6.48 6.00
N VAL A 78 -0.22 -5.91 5.91
CA VAL A 78 0.23 -4.79 6.73
C VAL A 78 0.74 -3.71 5.78
N ASP A 79 0.22 -2.49 5.96
CA ASP A 79 0.60 -1.33 5.16
C ASP A 79 0.54 -0.10 6.08
N VAL A 80 1.67 0.59 6.21
CA VAL A 80 1.82 1.76 7.07
C VAL A 80 2.12 3.03 6.29
N SER A 81 2.11 2.96 4.96
CA SER A 81 2.76 3.97 4.13
C SER A 81 1.97 4.36 2.88
N TYR A 82 0.77 3.81 2.69
CA TYR A 82 -0.18 4.33 1.70
C TYR A 82 -0.57 5.79 1.96
N GLY A 83 -0.65 6.19 3.24
CA GLY A 83 -1.08 7.53 3.64
C GLY A 83 -2.58 7.60 3.93
N VAL A 84 -3.26 8.63 3.43
CA VAL A 84 -4.69 8.88 3.73
C VAL A 84 -5.55 7.76 3.16
N GLY A 85 -6.38 7.14 4.01
CA GLY A 85 -7.21 6.00 3.66
C GLY A 85 -6.49 4.65 3.66
N GLY A 86 -5.21 4.62 4.04
CA GLY A 86 -4.43 3.40 4.23
C GLY A 86 -4.82 2.61 5.48
N LEU A 87 -4.24 1.42 5.63
CA LEU A 87 -4.44 0.60 6.83
C LEU A 87 -3.80 1.26 8.06
N THR A 88 -4.44 1.08 9.22
CA THR A 88 -3.88 1.46 10.53
C THR A 88 -3.61 0.25 11.42
N ARG A 89 -3.89 -0.94 10.91
CA ARG A 89 -3.72 -2.22 11.61
C ARG A 89 -3.59 -3.35 10.59
N PRO A 90 -3.01 -4.50 10.98
CA PRO A 90 -2.99 -5.70 10.14
C PRO A 90 -4.41 -6.13 9.75
N LEU A 91 -4.59 -6.55 8.50
CA LEU A 91 -5.86 -7.06 7.99
C LEU A 91 -5.65 -8.49 7.48
N LEU A 92 -6.43 -9.43 8.00
CA LEU A 92 -6.35 -10.84 7.57
C LEU A 92 -6.62 -10.94 6.06
N LEU A 93 -5.84 -11.75 5.36
CA LEU A 93 -6.02 -12.01 3.93
C LEU A 93 -7.24 -12.91 3.68
N SER A 94 -8.43 -12.31 3.72
CA SER A 94 -9.71 -13.01 3.62
C SER A 94 -10.81 -12.11 3.03
N THR A 95 -11.69 -12.69 2.22
CA THR A 95 -12.88 -12.04 1.66
C THR A 95 -14.14 -12.24 2.52
N ALA A 96 -14.01 -12.85 3.70
CA ALA A 96 -15.14 -13.10 4.59
C ALA A 96 -15.89 -11.78 4.90
N PRO A 97 -17.24 -11.74 4.85
CA PRO A 97 -17.99 -10.51 5.13
C PRO A 97 -17.76 -9.92 6.51
N SER A 98 -17.35 -10.74 7.48
CA SER A 98 -16.97 -10.32 8.83
C SER A 98 -15.55 -9.77 8.95
N ASN A 99 -14.71 -9.92 7.90
CA ASN A 99 -13.34 -9.44 7.87
C ASN A 99 -13.29 -7.94 7.49
N VAL A 100 -13.93 -7.14 8.32
CA VAL A 100 -14.01 -5.68 8.20
C VAL A 100 -13.39 -5.09 9.46
N VAL A 101 -12.43 -4.19 9.29
CA VAL A 101 -11.73 -3.54 10.40
C VAL A 101 -11.96 -2.03 10.40
N PRO A 102 -12.02 -1.38 11.57
CA PRO A 102 -12.10 0.08 11.61
C PRO A 102 -10.76 0.70 11.19
N GLY A 103 -10.85 1.83 10.49
CA GLY A 103 -9.72 2.62 10.05
C GLY A 103 -9.15 3.53 11.14
N ALA A 104 -8.57 4.66 10.73
CA ALA A 104 -7.93 5.61 11.66
C ALA A 104 -8.93 6.28 12.62
N ALA A 105 -10.11 6.63 12.11
CA ALA A 105 -11.17 7.25 12.89
C ALA A 105 -12.55 6.89 12.30
N PRO A 106 -13.61 6.78 13.12
CA PRO A 106 -14.97 6.64 12.60
C PRO A 106 -15.33 7.81 11.66
N PRO A 107 -16.07 7.57 10.57
CA PRO A 107 -16.72 6.31 10.16
C PRO A 107 -15.89 5.48 9.15
N GLU A 108 -14.56 5.49 9.25
CA GLU A 108 -13.66 4.76 8.34
C GLU A 108 -13.60 3.25 8.66
N TYR A 109 -13.69 2.44 7.62
CA TYR A 109 -13.55 0.99 7.66
C TYR A 109 -12.77 0.48 6.45
N HIS A 110 -12.08 -0.65 6.63
CA HIS A 110 -11.32 -1.34 5.61
C HIS A 110 -11.76 -2.80 5.50
N ARG A 111 -11.66 -3.35 4.28
CA ARG A 111 -11.84 -4.78 4.01
C ARG A 111 -10.99 -5.21 2.83
N LEU A 112 -10.89 -6.51 2.62
CA LEU A 112 -10.33 -7.07 1.41
C LEU A 112 -11.43 -7.66 0.52
N SER A 113 -11.29 -7.43 -0.77
CA SER A 113 -12.10 -8.09 -1.81
C SER A 113 -11.18 -8.70 -2.87
N ARG A 114 -11.76 -9.55 -3.73
CA ARG A 114 -11.07 -10.09 -4.90
C ARG A 114 -11.88 -9.79 -6.15
N ALA A 115 -11.22 -9.36 -7.21
CA ALA A 115 -11.86 -9.17 -8.50
C ALA A 115 -10.81 -9.17 -9.63
N PRO A 116 -11.21 -9.50 -10.87
CA PRO A 116 -10.31 -9.47 -12.02
C PRO A 116 -9.75 -8.06 -12.24
N ASN A 117 -8.52 -7.98 -12.75
CA ASN A 117 -8.01 -6.73 -13.26
C ASN A 117 -8.79 -6.37 -14.56
N PRO A 118 -9.37 -5.17 -14.68
CA PRO A 118 -10.11 -4.75 -15.88
C PRO A 118 -9.32 -4.84 -17.19
N GLU A 119 -7.98 -4.79 -17.12
CA GLU A 119 -7.08 -4.89 -18.28
C GLU A 119 -6.61 -6.33 -18.56
N SER A 120 -6.96 -7.30 -17.71
CA SER A 120 -6.56 -8.69 -17.88
C SER A 120 -7.39 -9.39 -18.95
N SER A 121 -6.73 -10.07 -19.88
CA SER A 121 -7.37 -11.00 -20.83
C SER A 121 -7.55 -12.41 -20.27
N LEU A 122 -7.03 -12.69 -19.06
CA LEU A 122 -7.12 -14.00 -18.44
C LEU A 122 -8.44 -14.14 -17.68
N GLU A 123 -9.22 -15.17 -18.03
CA GLU A 123 -10.42 -15.55 -17.29
C GLU A 123 -10.08 -16.23 -15.95
N GLY A 124 -10.89 -15.98 -14.92
CA GLY A 124 -10.75 -16.61 -13.60
C GLY A 124 -9.61 -16.08 -12.72
N VAL A 125 -8.69 -15.27 -13.26
CA VAL A 125 -7.61 -14.65 -12.49
C VAL A 125 -8.13 -13.43 -11.74
N THR A 126 -7.93 -13.40 -10.42
CA THR A 126 -8.38 -12.29 -9.55
C THR A 126 -7.25 -11.78 -8.69
N ASP A 127 -7.17 -10.46 -8.59
CA ASP A 127 -6.26 -9.76 -7.69
C ASP A 127 -6.98 -9.45 -6.38
N TRP A 128 -6.21 -9.35 -5.31
CA TRP A 128 -6.70 -8.77 -4.06
C TRP A 128 -6.88 -7.27 -4.20
N ARG A 129 -7.82 -6.71 -3.45
CA ARG A 129 -8.10 -5.28 -3.40
C ARG A 129 -8.26 -4.85 -1.95
N LEU A 130 -7.56 -3.78 -1.58
CA LEU A 130 -7.89 -3.04 -0.37
C LEU A 130 -9.05 -2.11 -0.69
N ASP A 131 -10.16 -2.28 0.02
CA ASP A 131 -11.31 -1.38 -0.07
C ASP A 131 -11.45 -0.56 1.21
N VAL A 132 -11.78 0.72 1.06
CA VAL A 132 -12.07 1.65 2.16
C VAL A 132 -13.49 2.18 2.05
N LYS A 133 -14.16 2.35 3.19
CA LYS A 133 -15.46 3.03 3.29
C LYS A 133 -15.36 4.09 4.37
N CYS A 134 -15.74 5.33 4.07
CA CYS A 134 -15.71 6.44 5.02
C CYS A 134 -16.93 7.34 4.83
N GLY A 135 -18.00 7.09 5.59
CA GLY A 135 -19.20 7.93 5.56
C GLY A 135 -19.72 8.17 4.15
N LYS A 136 -19.92 9.44 3.77
CA LYS A 136 -20.31 9.84 2.41
C LYS A 136 -19.14 10.22 1.50
N LEU A 137 -17.89 10.17 1.99
CA LEU A 137 -16.71 10.63 1.25
C LEU A 137 -16.57 9.92 -0.11
N TYR A 138 -16.90 8.63 -0.15
CA TYR A 138 -16.86 7.80 -1.35
C TYR A 138 -18.26 7.44 -1.86
N GLY A 139 -19.21 8.38 -1.77
CA GLY A 139 -20.60 8.16 -2.19
C GLY A 139 -21.38 7.18 -1.30
N GLY A 140 -20.91 6.90 -0.08
CA GLY A 140 -21.55 5.96 0.85
C GLY A 140 -21.13 4.50 0.67
N GLY A 141 -20.36 4.21 -0.37
CA GLY A 141 -19.92 2.86 -0.75
C GLY A 141 -18.49 2.53 -0.34
N TRP A 142 -18.06 1.34 -0.76
CA TRP A 142 -16.67 0.92 -0.71
C TRP A 142 -15.92 1.47 -1.92
N ARG A 143 -14.76 2.08 -1.70
CA ARG A 143 -13.81 2.51 -2.71
C ARG A 143 -12.61 1.57 -2.71
N THR A 144 -12.25 1.02 -3.86
CA THR A 144 -10.97 0.32 -4.01
C THR A 144 -9.81 1.31 -4.01
N VAL A 145 -8.84 1.06 -3.14
CA VAL A 145 -7.66 1.89 -2.88
C VAL A 145 -6.49 1.47 -3.78
N TYR A 146 -6.17 0.18 -3.77
CA TYR A 146 -5.18 -0.44 -4.64
C TYR A 146 -5.50 -1.92 -4.83
N SER A 147 -4.93 -2.53 -5.89
CA SER A 147 -4.91 -3.98 -6.07
C SER A 147 -3.51 -4.55 -5.84
N PHE A 148 -3.42 -5.82 -5.50
CA PHE A 148 -2.14 -6.51 -5.27
C PHE A 148 -2.26 -8.02 -5.49
N THR A 149 -1.11 -8.67 -5.67
CA THR A 149 -0.96 -10.12 -5.67
C THR A 149 -0.17 -10.55 -4.43
N GLU A 150 -0.13 -11.86 -4.16
CA GLU A 150 0.64 -12.43 -3.05
C GLU A 150 2.11 -12.71 -3.43
N GLU A 151 2.54 -12.26 -4.61
CA GLU A 151 3.90 -12.43 -5.11
C GLU A 151 4.89 -11.66 -4.24
N GLU A 152 6.00 -12.32 -3.88
CA GLU A 152 7.10 -11.71 -3.15
C GLU A 152 7.99 -10.92 -4.11
N PHE A 153 8.28 -9.67 -3.74
CA PHE A 153 9.22 -8.81 -4.45
C PHE A 153 10.46 -8.55 -3.58
N TYR A 154 11.51 -7.98 -4.18
CA TYR A 154 12.77 -7.77 -3.50
C TYR A 154 13.23 -6.32 -3.62
N TYR A 155 14.19 -5.91 -2.79
CA TYR A 155 14.74 -4.55 -2.81
C TYR A 155 15.12 -4.03 -4.21
N PRO A 156 15.75 -4.83 -5.10
CA PRO A 156 16.02 -4.39 -6.47
C PRO A 156 14.76 -4.04 -7.28
N ASP A 157 13.64 -4.73 -7.06
CA ASP A 157 12.37 -4.41 -7.72
C ASP A 157 11.86 -3.04 -7.26
N PHE A 158 11.89 -2.80 -5.95
CA PHE A 158 11.47 -1.53 -5.35
C PHE A 158 12.37 -0.36 -5.79
N ASP A 159 13.68 -0.57 -5.94
CA ASP A 159 14.60 0.44 -6.46
C ASP A 159 14.23 0.85 -7.89
N VAL A 160 13.89 -0.11 -8.75
CA VAL A 160 13.45 0.16 -10.13
C VAL A 160 12.11 0.90 -10.13
N TRP A 161 11.15 0.50 -9.30
CA TRP A 161 9.85 1.17 -9.20
C TRP A 161 10.00 2.59 -8.68
N MET A 162 10.83 2.79 -7.65
CA MET A 162 11.15 4.10 -7.09
C MET A 162 11.85 5.00 -8.10
N TYR A 163 12.81 4.46 -8.85
CA TYR A 163 13.48 5.20 -9.93
C TYR A 163 12.48 5.64 -10.99
N ALA A 164 11.65 4.72 -11.49
CA ALA A 164 10.62 5.03 -12.47
C ALA A 164 9.61 6.06 -11.94
N TYR A 165 9.19 5.93 -10.68
CA TYR A 165 8.28 6.87 -10.03
C TYR A 165 8.88 8.27 -9.86
N SER A 166 10.19 8.37 -9.67
CA SER A 166 10.90 9.63 -9.42
C SER A 166 11.40 10.32 -10.68
N THR A 167 11.59 9.59 -11.78
CA THR A 167 12.30 10.12 -12.97
C THR A 167 11.48 10.09 -14.26
N ARG A 168 10.35 9.38 -14.32
CA ARG A 168 9.55 9.26 -15.55
C ARG A 168 9.01 10.63 -15.98
N LYS A 169 9.55 11.16 -17.08
CA LYS A 169 9.04 12.37 -17.75
C LYS A 169 7.69 12.10 -18.43
N GLY A 170 6.73 13.01 -18.30
CA GLY A 170 5.41 12.93 -18.94
C GLY A 170 4.47 11.85 -18.38
N GLY A 171 4.98 10.92 -17.57
CA GLY A 171 4.16 10.09 -16.71
C GLY A 171 3.72 10.94 -15.53
N SER A 172 2.42 11.19 -15.42
CA SER A 172 1.79 11.74 -14.23
C SER A 172 2.15 10.88 -13.02
N SER A 173 3.28 11.14 -12.38
CA SER A 173 3.45 10.84 -10.95
C SER A 173 2.73 12.00 -10.25
N PRO A 174 1.45 11.83 -9.87
CA PRO A 174 0.66 12.91 -9.31
C PRO A 174 1.28 13.37 -7.98
N PHE A 175 2.12 12.55 -7.38
CA PHE A 175 2.85 12.88 -6.17
C PHE A 175 3.81 14.04 -6.33
N TRP A 176 4.64 14.09 -7.39
CA TRP A 176 5.54 15.23 -7.56
C TRP A 176 4.80 16.48 -8.05
N THR A 177 3.75 16.29 -8.85
CA THR A 177 3.10 17.39 -9.57
C THR A 177 1.86 17.96 -8.88
N HIS A 178 1.18 17.18 -8.03
CA HIS A 178 -0.10 17.54 -7.40
C HIS A 178 -0.11 17.37 -5.87
N ASN A 179 0.97 16.87 -5.24
CA ASN A 179 1.06 16.85 -3.79
C ASN A 179 1.46 18.24 -3.28
N PRO A 180 0.60 18.94 -2.52
CA PRO A 180 0.89 20.29 -2.04
C PRO A 180 2.13 20.35 -1.14
N PHE A 181 2.46 19.27 -0.43
CA PHE A 181 3.68 19.20 0.38
C PHE A 181 4.94 19.08 -0.48
N MET A 182 4.88 18.32 -1.58
CA MET A 182 6.02 18.20 -2.50
C MET A 182 6.19 19.46 -3.35
N GLN A 183 5.09 20.11 -3.75
CA GLN A 183 5.14 21.43 -4.39
C GLN A 183 5.83 22.47 -3.50
N TYR A 184 5.59 22.44 -2.18
CA TYR A 184 6.23 23.36 -1.23
C TYR A 184 7.73 23.10 -1.00
N LEU A 185 8.21 21.89 -1.29
CA LEU A 185 9.61 21.49 -1.10
C LEU A 185 10.47 21.65 -2.37
N MET A 186 9.85 21.92 -3.52
CA MET A 186 10.52 22.13 -4.81
C MET A 186 10.66 23.62 -5.21
N VAL A 187 10.28 24.54 -4.32
CA VAL A 187 10.50 25.99 -4.46
C VAL A 187 11.73 26.41 -3.67
#